data_AF-A0A161VIT3-F1
#
_entry.id   AF-A0A161VIT3-F1
#
_cell.length_a   1.000
_cell.length_b   1.000
_cell.length_c   1.000
_cell.angle_alpha   90.00
_cell.angle_beta   90.00
_cell.angle_gamma   90.00
#
_symmetry.space_group_name_H-M   'P 1'
#
loop_
_entity.id
_entity.type
_entity.pdbx_description
1 polymer ?
#
loop_
_entity_poly.entity_id
_entity_poly.type
_entity_poly.pdbx_seq_one_letter_code
_entity_poly.pdbx_strand_id
1 'polypeptide(L)'
;METCTPEARGVPDLKPVRRAVRPGQWDVAAPCITEDFKIKSQKHKSPAKDWTHQLSLESWCRTGSSLKAAFEHLQNPDVISLGGGLPLSEFFPFETLSFTPTFAPSNKNSDTTIGYESCALRQESTTSKMGRSVYDISVALNYRQGSGSPQLLRWITEHTEIVHDPPYRDWQCTMAIGNTSALDMALRMLTRAGDYVLSDNYTFATAVETALSMGVKFSGIDMDT
;
A
#
# COMPACT_ATOMS: atom_id res chain seq x y z
N MET A 1 -15.63 -3.66 -27.62
CA MET A 1 -16.01 -4.09 -26.27
C MET A 1 -15.90 -2.88 -25.37
N GLU A 2 -17.06 -2.41 -24.90
CA GLU A 2 -17.19 -1.23 -24.05
C GLU A 2 -16.48 -1.45 -22.71
N THR A 3 -15.70 -0.45 -22.29
CA THR A 3 -15.16 -0.40 -20.93
C THR A 3 -16.32 -0.18 -19.99
N CYS A 4 -16.64 -1.21 -19.22
CA CYS A 4 -17.64 -1.14 -18.18
C CYS A 4 -17.14 -0.22 -17.06
N THR A 5 -17.61 1.02 -17.04
CA THR A 5 -17.37 1.94 -15.92
C THR A 5 -18.53 1.78 -14.94
N PRO A 6 -18.32 1.14 -13.78
CA PRO A 6 -19.37 1.09 -12.76
C PRO A 6 -19.72 2.52 -12.33
N GLU A 7 -20.97 2.94 -12.54
CA GLU A 7 -21.48 4.22 -12.03
C GLU A 7 -21.69 4.11 -10.52
N ALA A 8 -20.67 4.46 -9.74
CA ALA A 8 -20.76 4.49 -8.29
C ALA A 8 -21.54 5.75 -7.84
N ARG A 9 -22.85 5.62 -7.62
CA ARG A 9 -23.65 6.69 -6.99
C ARG A 9 -23.37 6.72 -5.49
N GLY A 10 -23.03 7.90 -4.96
CA GLY A 10 -22.77 8.11 -3.52
C GLY A 10 -21.30 7.95 -3.08
N VAL A 11 -20.38 7.65 -4.00
CA VAL A 11 -18.94 7.69 -3.71
C VAL A 11 -18.42 9.12 -3.99
N PRO A 12 -17.61 9.72 -3.11
CA PRO A 12 -17.00 11.02 -3.37
C PRO A 12 -16.23 11.00 -4.70
N ASP A 13 -16.55 11.91 -5.61
CA ASP A 13 -15.73 12.09 -6.81
C ASP A 13 -14.41 12.73 -6.43
N LEU A 14 -13.37 11.90 -6.36
CA LEU A 14 -12.03 12.35 -6.01
C LEU A 14 -11.29 12.96 -7.22
N LYS A 15 -11.79 12.83 -8.45
CA LYS A 15 -11.11 13.35 -9.66
C LYS A 15 -10.71 14.84 -9.53
N PRO A 16 -11.52 15.76 -8.99
CA PRO A 16 -11.16 17.17 -8.92
C PRO A 16 -10.07 17.47 -7.88
N VAL A 17 -9.96 16.64 -6.85
CA VAL A 17 -9.04 16.86 -5.70
C VAL A 17 -7.79 15.99 -5.77
N ARG A 18 -7.77 15.03 -6.70
CA ARG A 18 -6.65 14.13 -6.94
C ARG A 18 -5.43 14.91 -7.41
N ARG A 19 -4.32 14.76 -6.68
CA ARG A 19 -3.04 15.30 -7.12
C ARG A 19 -2.61 14.71 -8.46
N ALA A 20 -2.06 15.57 -9.31
CA ALA A 20 -1.37 15.18 -10.52
C ALA A 20 -0.13 14.38 -10.15
N VAL A 21 0.12 13.31 -10.90
CA VAL A 21 1.28 12.45 -10.70
C VAL A 21 2.37 12.79 -11.70
N ARG A 22 3.61 12.40 -11.38
CA ARG A 22 4.78 12.60 -12.23
C ARG A 22 4.71 11.71 -13.47
N PRO A 23 5.37 12.07 -14.58
CA PRO A 23 5.60 11.14 -15.69
C PRO A 23 6.25 9.85 -15.17
N GLY A 24 5.76 8.69 -15.63
CA GLY A 24 6.28 7.38 -15.23
C GLY A 24 5.90 6.89 -13.83
N GLN A 25 5.00 7.59 -13.12
CA GLN A 25 4.50 7.17 -11.80
C GLN A 25 3.87 5.76 -11.79
N TRP A 26 3.44 5.27 -12.95
CA TRP A 26 2.75 4.00 -13.11
C TRP A 26 3.63 2.89 -13.71
N ASP A 27 4.89 3.19 -14.01
CA ASP A 27 5.80 2.28 -14.68
C ASP A 27 6.36 1.21 -13.73
N VAL A 28 7.12 0.27 -14.30
CA VAL A 28 7.81 -0.78 -13.55
C VAL A 28 8.72 -0.17 -12.49
N ALA A 29 8.62 -0.68 -11.26
CA ALA A 29 9.39 -0.22 -10.12
C ALA A 29 9.32 1.29 -9.83
N ALA A 30 8.26 2.00 -10.27
CA ALA A 30 8.07 3.42 -10.00
C ALA A 30 8.05 3.73 -8.49
N PRO A 31 8.53 4.91 -8.07
CA PRO A 31 8.46 5.36 -6.67
C PRO A 31 7.05 5.26 -6.11
N CYS A 32 6.90 4.80 -4.88
CA CYS A 32 5.59 4.53 -4.28
C CYS A 32 5.56 5.19 -2.89
N ILE A 33 5.17 6.46 -2.86
CA ILE A 33 5.31 7.37 -1.72
C ILE A 33 3.96 7.98 -1.37
N THR A 34 3.55 7.95 -0.10
CA THR A 34 2.25 8.45 0.37
C THR A 34 2.05 9.95 0.09
N GLU A 35 3.09 10.77 0.24
CA GLU A 35 3.02 12.22 0.05
C GLU A 35 2.52 12.64 -1.34
N ASP A 36 2.83 11.85 -2.36
CA ASP A 36 2.40 12.11 -3.74
C ASP A 36 0.87 11.91 -3.91
N PHE A 37 0.23 11.18 -3.00
CA PHE A 37 -1.19 10.79 -3.10
C PHE A 37 -2.11 11.44 -2.07
N LYS A 38 -1.59 12.15 -1.06
CA LYS A 38 -2.41 12.90 -0.10
C LYS A 38 -3.25 13.97 -0.81
N ILE A 39 -4.55 13.99 -0.57
CA ILE A 39 -5.51 14.89 -1.18
C ILE A 39 -5.49 16.25 -0.48
N LYS A 40 -5.52 16.28 0.86
CA LYS A 40 -5.59 17.53 1.63
C LYS A 40 -4.17 18.07 1.89
N SER A 41 -4.07 19.38 2.08
CA SER A 41 -2.84 20.00 2.58
C SER A 41 -2.72 19.73 4.08
N GLN A 42 -1.66 19.03 4.48
CA GLN A 42 -1.40 18.68 5.87
C GLN A 42 -0.48 19.69 6.59
N LYS A 43 -0.06 20.78 5.93
CA LYS A 43 0.95 21.73 6.43
C LYS A 43 0.60 22.37 7.79
N HIS A 44 -0.70 22.50 8.08
CA HIS A 44 -1.21 23.10 9.31
C HIS A 44 -1.14 22.16 10.52
N LYS A 45 -0.93 20.85 10.32
CA LYS A 45 -0.80 19.86 11.40
C LYS A 45 0.65 19.76 11.87
N SER A 46 0.83 19.46 13.16
CA SER A 46 2.16 19.22 13.74
C SER A 46 2.80 17.95 13.15
N PRO A 47 4.14 17.87 13.07
CA PRO A 47 4.82 16.61 12.77
C PRO A 47 4.65 15.60 13.92
N ALA A 48 4.88 14.32 13.61
CA ALA A 48 4.99 13.26 14.60
C ALA A 48 6.18 13.52 15.55
N LYS A 49 6.11 12.90 16.73
CA LYS A 49 7.27 12.85 17.65
C LYS A 49 8.37 11.99 17.03
N ASP A 50 9.61 12.26 17.42
CA ASP A 50 10.75 11.43 17.04
C ASP A 50 10.76 10.13 17.87
N TRP A 51 10.73 9.00 17.17
CA TRP A 51 10.75 7.65 17.74
C TRP A 51 12.07 6.90 17.49
N THR A 52 13.09 7.57 16.95
CA THR A 52 14.37 6.94 16.59
C THR A 52 15.03 6.24 17.79
N HIS A 53 14.85 6.78 19.00
CA HIS A 53 15.36 6.20 20.24
C HIS A 53 14.68 4.87 20.64
N GLN A 54 13.51 4.55 20.09
CA GLN A 54 12.81 3.28 20.33
C GLN A 54 13.20 2.18 19.34
N LEU A 55 13.90 2.52 18.24
CA LEU A 55 14.27 1.53 17.25
C LEU A 55 15.19 0.47 17.87
N SER A 56 14.91 -0.79 17.53
CA SER A 56 15.82 -1.89 17.82
C SER A 56 17.15 -1.69 17.07
N LEU A 57 18.22 -2.34 17.53
CA LEU A 57 19.50 -2.31 16.81
C LEU A 57 19.34 -2.87 15.39
N GLU A 58 18.54 -3.92 15.23
CA GLU A 58 18.24 -4.52 13.93
C GLU A 58 17.65 -3.47 12.99
N SER A 59 16.66 -2.69 13.45
CA SER A 59 16.04 -1.67 12.61
C SER A 59 16.93 -0.47 12.37
N TRP A 60 17.68 -0.03 13.39
CA TRP A 60 18.57 1.12 13.27
C TRP A 60 19.70 0.87 12.27
N CYS A 61 20.21 -0.37 12.18
CA CYS A 61 21.27 -0.74 11.24
C CYS A 61 20.78 -0.95 9.80
N ARG A 62 19.47 -1.00 9.53
CA ARG A 62 18.96 -1.19 8.17
C ARG A 62 19.22 0.04 7.32
N THR A 63 19.71 -0.18 6.11
CA THR A 63 19.93 0.85 5.10
C THR A 63 19.10 0.57 3.85
N GLY A 64 18.92 1.60 3.01
CA GLY A 64 18.25 1.45 1.72
C GLY A 64 19.01 0.48 0.80
N SER A 65 18.27 -0.20 -0.08
CA SER A 65 18.89 -1.06 -1.09
C SER A 65 19.63 -0.20 -2.11
N SER A 66 20.94 -0.46 -2.29
CA SER A 66 21.77 0.19 -3.31
C SER A 66 21.22 0.00 -4.72
N LEU A 67 20.73 -1.22 -5.03
CA LEU A 67 20.09 -1.50 -6.31
C LEU A 67 18.83 -0.64 -6.51
N LYS A 68 17.99 -0.50 -5.48
CA LYS A 68 16.80 0.37 -5.54
C LYS A 68 17.16 1.85 -5.64
N ALA A 69 18.24 2.30 -4.99
CA ALA A 69 18.73 3.65 -5.15
C ALA A 69 19.15 3.93 -6.61
N ALA A 70 19.85 2.97 -7.24
CA ALA A 70 20.25 3.09 -8.65
C ALA A 70 19.08 3.19 -9.64
N PHE A 71 17.85 2.82 -9.25
CA PHE A 71 16.66 2.98 -10.11
C PHE A 71 16.37 4.44 -10.48
N GLU A 72 16.82 5.41 -9.68
CA GLU A 72 16.68 6.84 -10.03
C GLU A 72 17.38 7.16 -11.37
N HIS A 73 18.51 6.50 -11.64
CA HIS A 73 19.22 6.65 -12.91
C HIS A 73 18.54 5.90 -14.06
N LEU A 74 17.76 4.86 -13.76
CA LEU A 74 17.05 4.07 -14.77
C LEU A 74 15.81 4.77 -15.30
N GLN A 75 15.33 5.81 -14.62
CA GLN A 75 14.24 6.67 -15.10
C GLN A 75 14.73 7.78 -16.04
N ASN A 76 16.05 7.91 -16.27
CA ASN A 76 16.59 8.85 -17.24
C ASN A 76 16.40 8.30 -18.66
N PRO A 77 15.61 8.96 -19.53
CA PRO A 77 15.37 8.48 -20.89
C PRO A 77 16.64 8.48 -21.77
N ASP A 78 17.67 9.25 -21.40
CA ASP A 78 18.93 9.34 -22.15
C ASP A 78 19.93 8.23 -21.77
N VAL A 79 19.57 7.35 -20.83
CA VAL A 79 20.45 6.29 -20.31
C VAL A 79 19.88 4.91 -20.62
N ILE A 80 20.64 4.08 -21.34
CA ILE A 80 20.32 2.65 -21.49
C ILE A 80 20.72 1.93 -20.21
N SER A 81 19.73 1.43 -19.48
CA SER A 81 19.93 0.64 -18.27
C SER A 81 20.48 -0.76 -18.58
N LEU A 82 21.69 -1.05 -18.12
CA LEU A 82 22.25 -2.42 -18.07
C LEU A 82 22.50 -2.90 -16.63
N GLY A 83 22.20 -2.07 -15.62
CA GLY A 83 22.44 -2.36 -14.21
C GLY A 83 21.24 -2.96 -13.47
N GLY A 84 20.03 -2.81 -14.03
CA GLY A 84 18.81 -3.35 -13.43
C GLY A 84 18.63 -4.84 -13.72
N GLY A 85 18.10 -5.58 -12.75
CA GLY A 85 17.70 -7.00 -12.90
C GLY A 85 16.24 -7.17 -13.31
N LEU A 86 15.67 -6.26 -14.10
CA LEU A 86 14.27 -6.32 -14.51
C LEU A 86 14.10 -7.26 -15.71
N PRO A 87 13.32 -8.36 -15.60
CA PRO A 87 13.03 -9.21 -16.74
C PRO A 87 12.15 -8.49 -17.77
N LEU A 88 12.34 -8.83 -19.04
CA LEU A 88 11.45 -8.37 -20.12
C LEU A 88 10.07 -9.00 -19.95
N SER A 89 9.03 -8.19 -20.11
CA SER A 89 7.64 -8.64 -19.93
C SER A 89 7.18 -9.67 -20.97
N GLU A 90 7.88 -9.79 -22.10
CA GLU A 90 7.62 -10.82 -23.14
C GLU A 90 7.84 -12.24 -22.62
N PHE A 91 8.61 -12.41 -21.54
CA PHE A 91 8.85 -13.71 -20.90
C PHE A 91 7.82 -14.04 -19.82
N PHE A 92 6.84 -13.17 -19.55
CA PHE A 92 5.77 -13.47 -18.60
C PHE A 92 4.69 -14.31 -19.29
N PRO A 93 4.39 -15.54 -18.83
CA PRO A 93 3.47 -16.45 -19.49
C PRO A 93 1.99 -16.11 -19.19
N PHE A 94 1.64 -14.81 -19.18
CA PHE A 94 0.30 -14.31 -18.90
C PHE A 94 -0.03 -13.15 -19.83
N GLU A 95 -0.94 -13.37 -20.78
CA GLU A 95 -1.37 -12.33 -21.73
C GLU A 95 -2.49 -11.46 -21.16
N THR A 96 -3.39 -12.05 -20.39
CA THR A 96 -4.56 -11.38 -19.82
C THR A 96 -4.90 -11.96 -18.46
N LEU A 97 -5.34 -11.09 -17.55
CA LEU A 97 -6.00 -11.46 -16.31
C LEU A 97 -7.41 -10.86 -16.29
N SER A 98 -8.42 -11.68 -15.97
CA SER A 98 -9.80 -11.22 -15.83
C SER A 98 -10.45 -11.74 -14.56
N PHE A 99 -11.16 -10.88 -13.85
CA PHE A 99 -11.94 -11.24 -12.66
C PHE A 99 -13.25 -10.47 -12.63
N THR A 100 -14.32 -11.11 -12.16
CA THR A 100 -15.63 -10.47 -12.01
C THR A 100 -15.90 -10.30 -10.52
N PRO A 101 -15.72 -9.08 -9.97
CA PRO A 101 -16.04 -8.84 -8.56
C PRO A 101 -17.56 -8.93 -8.35
N THR A 102 -17.96 -9.57 -7.26
CA THR A 102 -19.33 -9.50 -6.75
C THR A 102 -19.46 -8.23 -5.92
N PHE A 103 -20.36 -7.35 -6.32
CA PHE A 103 -20.75 -6.21 -5.50
C PHE A 103 -21.94 -6.61 -4.64
N ALA A 104 -21.81 -6.52 -3.32
CA ALA A 104 -22.92 -6.80 -2.43
C ALA A 104 -24.04 -5.78 -2.70
N PRO A 105 -25.30 -6.21 -2.92
CA PRO A 105 -26.41 -5.29 -2.91
C PRO A 105 -26.47 -4.66 -1.52
N SER A 106 -26.57 -3.32 -1.49
CA SER A 106 -26.73 -2.50 -0.30
C SER A 106 -27.65 -3.17 0.73
N ASN A 107 -27.25 -3.11 2.01
CA ASN A 107 -28.04 -3.56 3.16
C ASN A 107 -29.50 -3.10 2.99
N LYS A 108 -30.48 -4.01 3.16
CA LYS A 108 -31.93 -3.72 2.99
C LYS A 108 -32.49 -2.61 3.91
N ASN A 109 -31.67 -2.05 4.79
CA ASN A 109 -32.03 -1.03 5.79
C ASN A 109 -31.45 0.37 5.50
N SER A 110 -30.80 0.59 4.35
CA SER A 110 -30.38 1.93 3.91
C SER A 110 -31.02 2.28 2.56
N ASP A 111 -31.72 3.42 2.51
CA ASP A 111 -32.42 3.96 1.32
C ASP A 111 -31.50 4.22 0.11
N THR A 112 -30.18 4.11 0.28
CA THR A 112 -29.20 4.14 -0.81
C THR A 112 -29.01 2.74 -1.40
N THR A 113 -29.83 2.41 -2.41
CA THR A 113 -29.57 1.28 -3.31
C THR A 113 -28.42 1.64 -4.25
N ILE A 114 -27.20 1.22 -3.91
CA ILE A 114 -26.09 1.26 -4.86
C ILE A 114 -26.19 0.00 -5.72
N GLY A 115 -26.84 0.12 -6.89
CA GLY A 115 -26.90 -0.94 -7.89
C GLY A 115 -25.59 -1.02 -8.64
N TYR A 116 -24.90 -2.16 -8.53
CA TYR A 116 -23.72 -2.46 -9.33
C TYR A 116 -24.04 -3.66 -10.21
N GLU A 117 -23.91 -3.52 -11.52
CA GLU A 117 -23.88 -4.68 -12.41
C GLU A 117 -22.49 -5.34 -12.30
N SER A 118 -22.47 -6.63 -11.97
CA SER A 118 -21.23 -7.41 -11.94
C SER A 118 -20.62 -7.44 -13.33
N CYS A 119 -19.44 -6.82 -13.47
CA CYS A 119 -18.78 -6.67 -14.75
C CYS A 119 -17.35 -7.21 -14.70
N ALA A 120 -16.95 -7.95 -15.72
CA ALA A 120 -15.61 -8.52 -15.79
C ALA A 120 -14.56 -7.40 -15.95
N LEU A 121 -13.68 -7.28 -14.97
CA LEU A 121 -12.49 -6.45 -15.05
C LEU A 121 -11.41 -7.24 -15.78
N ARG A 122 -10.89 -6.68 -16.88
CA ARG A 122 -9.89 -7.30 -17.74
C ARG A 122 -8.65 -6.42 -17.82
N GLN A 123 -7.48 -7.00 -17.62
CA GLN A 123 -6.18 -6.33 -17.70
C GLN A 123 -5.24 -7.09 -18.64
N GLU A 124 -4.55 -6.33 -19.49
CA GLU A 124 -3.59 -6.79 -20.49
C GLU A 124 -2.30 -5.94 -20.42
N SER A 125 -1.24 -6.36 -21.11
CA SER A 125 0.06 -5.65 -21.10
C SER A 125 0.07 -4.31 -21.84
N THR A 126 -0.96 -3.99 -22.61
CA THR A 126 -1.09 -2.75 -23.41
C THR A 126 -2.17 -1.80 -22.88
N THR A 127 -2.76 -2.11 -21.73
CA THR A 127 -3.97 -1.42 -21.22
C THR A 127 -3.73 0.07 -20.97
N SER A 128 -2.55 0.44 -20.48
CA SER A 128 -2.15 1.82 -20.19
C SER A 128 -1.83 2.58 -21.46
N LYS A 129 -1.22 1.92 -22.46
CA LYS A 129 -1.02 2.51 -23.81
C LYS A 129 -2.35 2.81 -24.50
N MET A 130 -3.39 2.01 -24.24
CA MET A 130 -4.74 2.21 -24.75
C MET A 130 -5.58 3.18 -23.90
N GLY A 131 -5.04 3.75 -22.81
CA GLY A 131 -5.75 4.66 -21.93
C GLY A 131 -6.88 4.02 -21.12
N ARG A 132 -6.93 2.68 -21.02
CA ARG A 132 -8.02 1.94 -20.34
C ARG A 132 -7.76 1.74 -18.84
N SER A 133 -6.51 1.77 -18.42
CA SER A 133 -6.07 1.56 -17.03
C SER A 133 -4.79 2.35 -16.78
N VAL A 134 -4.46 2.60 -15.52
CA VAL A 134 -3.14 3.10 -15.11
C VAL A 134 -2.26 1.98 -14.56
N TYR A 135 -2.65 0.73 -14.80
CA TYR A 135 -2.03 -0.45 -14.22
C TYR A 135 -2.05 -1.62 -15.21
N ASP A 136 -0.92 -1.88 -15.85
CA ASP A 136 -0.77 -2.99 -16.79
C ASP A 136 -0.37 -4.29 -16.09
N ILE A 137 -0.75 -5.43 -16.66
CA ILE A 137 -0.31 -6.74 -16.17
C ILE A 137 1.21 -6.91 -16.27
N SER A 138 1.85 -6.30 -17.27
CA SER A 138 3.31 -6.28 -17.44
C SER A 138 4.01 -5.55 -16.29
N VAL A 139 3.46 -4.43 -15.82
CA VAL A 139 3.90 -3.76 -14.59
C VAL A 139 3.54 -4.61 -13.38
N ALA A 140 2.39 -5.28 -13.44
CA ALA A 140 1.86 -6.00 -12.30
C ALA A 140 2.74 -7.19 -11.88
N LEU A 141 3.23 -7.92 -12.87
CA LEU A 141 4.02 -9.14 -12.73
C LEU A 141 5.52 -8.88 -12.60
N ASN A 142 5.96 -7.63 -12.69
CA ASN A 142 7.37 -7.27 -12.56
C ASN A 142 7.73 -6.82 -11.12
N TYR A 143 9.02 -6.58 -10.88
CA TYR A 143 9.53 -6.09 -9.61
C TYR A 143 9.02 -4.69 -9.24
N ARG A 144 9.01 -4.43 -7.93
CA ARG A 144 8.44 -3.20 -7.35
C ARG A 144 9.21 -2.69 -6.16
N GLN A 145 8.83 -1.47 -5.75
CA GLN A 145 9.24 -0.89 -4.49
C GLN A 145 8.69 -1.68 -3.30
N GLY A 146 9.38 -1.58 -2.17
CA GLY A 146 9.00 -2.32 -0.95
C GLY A 146 7.66 -1.85 -0.37
N SER A 147 7.25 -0.62 -0.68
CA SER A 147 5.98 -0.03 -0.26
C SER A 147 4.76 -0.51 -1.07
N GLY A 148 4.97 -1.29 -2.13
CA GLY A 148 3.92 -1.86 -2.97
C GLY A 148 3.74 -1.12 -4.30
N SER A 149 2.54 -1.19 -4.89
CA SER A 149 2.25 -0.55 -6.17
C SER A 149 1.65 0.84 -5.97
N PRO A 150 2.08 1.86 -6.74
CA PRO A 150 1.61 3.23 -6.56
C PRO A 150 0.10 3.38 -6.81
N GLN A 151 -0.47 2.56 -7.69
CA GLN A 151 -1.91 2.56 -7.98
C GLN A 151 -2.74 2.18 -6.75
N LEU A 152 -2.31 1.15 -6.01
CA LEU A 152 -3.00 0.68 -4.82
C LEU A 152 -2.65 1.53 -3.60
N LEU A 153 -1.40 1.97 -3.47
CA LEU A 153 -0.99 2.89 -2.42
C LEU A 153 -1.78 4.20 -2.48
N ARG A 154 -2.05 4.71 -3.69
CA ARG A 154 -2.93 5.88 -3.86
C ARG A 154 -4.29 5.63 -3.25
N TRP A 155 -4.95 4.52 -3.60
CA TRP A 155 -6.26 4.19 -3.05
C TRP A 155 -6.23 4.07 -1.52
N ILE A 156 -5.23 3.40 -0.96
CA ILE A 156 -5.04 3.26 0.50
C ILE A 156 -4.87 4.64 1.15
N THR A 157 -4.02 5.49 0.58
CA THR A 157 -3.74 6.84 1.09
C THR A 157 -4.99 7.71 1.08
N GLU A 158 -5.69 7.76 -0.05
CA GLU A 158 -6.94 8.51 -0.20
C GLU A 158 -8.01 7.99 0.79
N HIS A 159 -8.14 6.67 0.94
CA HIS A 159 -9.06 6.04 1.88
C HIS A 159 -8.72 6.38 3.34
N THR A 160 -7.45 6.27 3.75
CA THR A 160 -6.99 6.63 5.08
C THR A 160 -7.30 8.09 5.42
N GLU A 161 -7.13 9.00 4.46
CA GLU A 161 -7.40 10.43 4.67
C GLU A 161 -8.89 10.78 4.75
N ILE A 162 -9.75 10.00 4.06
CA ILE A 162 -11.21 10.14 4.12
C ILE A 162 -11.74 9.58 5.44
N VAL A 163 -11.30 8.38 5.83
CA VAL A 163 -11.88 7.65 6.97
C VAL A 163 -11.26 8.06 8.30
N HIS A 164 -9.94 8.29 8.35
CA HIS A 164 -9.22 8.49 9.61
C HIS A 164 -8.69 9.91 9.82
N ASP A 165 -8.46 10.67 8.73
CA ASP A 165 -7.91 12.04 8.74
C ASP A 165 -6.80 12.27 9.81
N PRO A 166 -5.63 11.60 9.70
CA PRO A 166 -4.64 11.57 10.78
C PRO A 166 -4.23 12.97 11.28
N PRO A 167 -4.15 13.22 12.60
CA PRO A 167 -3.99 14.57 13.17
C PRO A 167 -2.53 15.10 13.19
N TYR A 168 -1.64 14.51 12.39
CA TYR A 168 -0.25 14.93 12.21
C TYR A 168 0.09 14.94 10.72
N ARG A 169 1.13 15.65 10.29
CA ARG A 169 1.32 15.93 8.84
C ARG A 169 2.07 14.86 8.05
N ASP A 170 2.97 14.15 8.71
CA ASP A 170 3.98 13.23 8.16
C ASP A 170 3.60 11.74 8.32
N TRP A 171 2.31 11.44 8.44
CA TRP A 171 1.80 10.07 8.36
C TRP A 171 2.07 9.45 6.98
N GLN A 172 2.32 8.14 6.96
CA GLN A 172 2.56 7.39 5.72
C GLN A 172 1.82 6.05 5.76
N CYS A 173 1.61 5.49 4.57
CA CYS A 173 1.11 4.14 4.36
C CYS A 173 2.17 3.32 3.64
N THR A 174 2.30 2.06 4.02
CA THR A 174 3.09 1.07 3.29
C THR A 174 2.30 -0.22 3.21
N MET A 175 2.40 -0.93 2.09
CA MET A 175 1.76 -2.24 1.97
C MET A 175 2.55 -3.30 2.74
N ALA A 176 1.82 -4.25 3.31
CA ALA A 176 2.35 -5.47 3.91
C ALA A 176 1.62 -6.68 3.31
N ILE A 177 2.15 -7.89 3.52
CA ILE A 177 1.52 -9.13 3.05
C ILE A 177 0.46 -9.66 4.04
N GLY A 178 -0.10 -8.77 4.85
CA GLY A 178 -1.11 -9.07 5.89
C GLY A 178 -0.67 -8.64 7.29
N ASN A 179 -1.64 -8.57 8.22
CA ASN A 179 -1.43 -8.07 9.57
C ASN A 179 -0.41 -8.89 10.38
N THR A 180 -0.35 -10.21 10.17
CA THR A 180 0.65 -11.06 10.82
C THR A 180 2.08 -10.66 10.45
N SER A 181 2.34 -10.40 9.17
CA SER A 181 3.66 -9.92 8.71
C SER A 181 3.95 -8.50 9.20
N ALA A 182 2.93 -7.64 9.26
CA ALA A 182 3.09 -6.28 9.76
C ALA A 182 3.44 -6.27 11.25
N LEU A 183 2.83 -7.17 12.04
CA LEU A 183 3.15 -7.33 13.45
C LEU A 183 4.57 -7.87 13.65
N ASP A 184 4.99 -8.90 12.90
CA ASP A 184 6.38 -9.40 12.92
C ASP A 184 7.38 -8.27 12.67
N MET A 185 7.17 -7.48 11.61
CA MET A 185 8.02 -6.34 11.27
C MET A 185 8.00 -5.26 12.36
N ALA A 186 6.84 -4.96 12.95
CA ALA A 186 6.71 -3.95 14.01
C ALA A 186 7.42 -4.39 15.29
N LEU A 187 7.31 -5.66 15.68
CA LEU A 187 8.04 -6.22 16.82
C LEU A 187 9.54 -6.10 16.59
N ARG A 188 10.06 -6.62 15.46
CA ARG A 188 11.48 -6.49 15.11
C ARG A 188 11.97 -5.05 15.05
N MET A 189 11.10 -4.12 14.68
CA MET A 189 11.42 -2.69 14.62
C MET A 189 11.54 -2.04 16.00
N LEU A 190 10.70 -2.43 16.95
CA LEU A 190 10.46 -1.67 18.19
C LEU A 190 10.82 -2.41 19.47
N THR A 191 11.19 -3.69 19.39
CA THR A 191 11.48 -4.52 20.58
C THR A 191 12.84 -5.21 20.49
N ARG A 192 13.30 -5.68 21.65
CA ARG A 192 14.51 -6.47 21.87
C ARG A 192 14.15 -7.69 22.73
N ALA A 193 14.96 -8.74 22.68
CA ALA A 193 14.74 -9.90 23.54
C ALA A 193 14.78 -9.48 25.03
N GLY A 194 13.74 -9.86 25.78
CA GLY A 194 13.52 -9.44 27.16
C GLY A 194 12.55 -8.27 27.33
N ASP A 195 12.22 -7.54 26.24
CA ASP A 195 11.24 -6.46 26.28
C ASP A 195 9.82 -6.99 26.49
N TYR A 196 8.94 -6.10 26.96
CA TYR A 196 7.53 -6.36 27.16
C TYR A 196 6.67 -5.45 26.26
N VAL A 197 5.62 -6.02 25.70
CA VAL A 197 4.57 -5.33 24.94
C VAL A 197 3.28 -5.37 25.74
N LEU A 198 2.55 -4.25 25.80
CA LEU A 198 1.25 -4.21 26.46
C LEU A 198 0.16 -4.76 25.54
N SER A 199 -0.77 -5.51 26.11
CA SER A 199 -1.97 -5.99 25.41
C SER A 199 -3.16 -6.04 26.35
N ASP A 200 -4.36 -6.22 25.79
CA ASP A 200 -5.52 -6.65 26.56
C ASP A 200 -5.20 -7.98 27.28
N ASN A 201 -5.80 -8.21 28.46
CA ASN A 201 -5.55 -9.42 29.26
C ASN A 201 -5.88 -10.70 28.46
N TYR A 202 -6.95 -10.66 27.65
CA TYR A 202 -7.26 -11.69 26.65
C TYR A 202 -7.05 -11.11 25.27
N THR A 203 -5.99 -11.55 24.59
CA THR A 203 -5.60 -11.02 23.28
C THR A 203 -5.45 -12.11 22.22
N PHE A 204 -5.16 -11.69 20.98
CA PHE A 204 -5.02 -12.58 19.84
C PHE A 204 -3.81 -13.52 20.01
N ALA A 205 -4.06 -14.82 20.10
CA ALA A 205 -3.05 -15.83 20.40
C ALA A 205 -1.82 -15.78 19.46
N THR A 206 -2.06 -15.64 18.14
CA THR A 206 -0.96 -15.58 17.17
C THR A 206 -0.07 -14.34 17.34
N ALA A 207 -0.59 -13.24 17.90
CA ALA A 207 0.24 -12.07 18.21
C ALA A 207 1.25 -12.41 19.32
N VAL A 208 0.81 -13.11 20.36
CA VAL A 208 1.67 -13.58 21.46
C VAL A 208 2.69 -14.60 20.94
N GLU A 209 2.24 -15.58 20.16
CA GLU A 209 3.11 -16.62 19.56
C GLU A 209 4.20 -16.02 18.66
N THR A 210 3.87 -14.99 17.88
CA THR A 210 4.83 -14.27 17.03
C THR A 210 5.95 -13.67 17.88
N ALA A 211 5.60 -13.00 18.97
CA ALA A 211 6.54 -12.32 19.87
C ALA A 211 7.41 -13.28 20.70
N LEU A 212 6.88 -14.43 21.10
CA LEU A 212 7.60 -15.43 21.91
C LEU A 212 8.91 -15.87 21.24
N SER A 213 8.89 -16.08 19.91
CA SER A 213 10.07 -16.49 19.14
C SER A 213 11.19 -15.45 19.13
N MET A 214 10.87 -14.19 19.41
CA MET A 214 11.81 -13.06 19.49
C MET A 214 12.28 -12.80 20.94
N GLY A 215 11.82 -13.61 21.90
CA GLY A 215 12.08 -13.39 23.33
C GLY A 215 11.31 -12.20 23.91
N VAL A 216 10.22 -11.78 23.27
CA VAL A 216 9.38 -10.64 23.69
C VAL A 216 8.15 -11.17 24.39
N LYS A 217 7.75 -10.55 25.50
CA LYS A 217 6.61 -10.98 26.32
C LYS A 217 5.46 -10.00 26.22
N PHE A 218 4.24 -10.51 26.35
CA PHE A 218 3.06 -9.67 26.44
C PHE A 218 2.66 -9.50 27.91
N SER A 219 2.43 -8.27 28.33
CA SER A 219 1.87 -7.93 29.64
C SER A 219 0.41 -7.56 29.46
N GLY A 220 -0.48 -8.45 29.90
CA GLY A 220 -1.92 -8.23 29.87
C GLY A 220 -2.33 -7.11 30.82
N ILE A 221 -3.18 -6.22 30.32
CA ILE A 221 -3.84 -5.16 31.09
C ILE A 221 -5.31 -5.53 31.23
N ASP A 222 -5.82 -5.47 32.46
CA ASP A 222 -7.21 -5.78 32.75
C ASP A 222 -8.15 -4.85 31.98
N MET A 223 -9.13 -5.48 31.33
CA MET A 223 -10.22 -4.80 30.65
C MET A 223 -11.42 -4.66 31.59
N ASP A 224 -12.45 -3.96 31.15
CA ASP A 224 -13.71 -3.94 31.87
C ASP A 224 -14.33 -5.35 31.98
N THR A 225 -15.26 -5.48 32.92
CA THR A 225 -16.04 -6.69 33.17
C THR A 225 -17.36 -6.67 32.42
#